data_AF-A0A7J8VRP4-F1
#
_entry.id   AF-A0A7J8VRP4-F1
#
_cell.length_a   1.000
_cell.length_b   1.000
_cell.length_c   1.000
_cell.angle_alpha   90.00
_cell.angle_beta   90.00
_cell.angle_gamma   90.00
#
_symmetry.space_group_name_H-M   'P 1'
#
loop_
_entity.id
_entity.type
_entity.pdbx_description
1 polymer ?
#
loop_
_entity_poly.entity_id
_entity_poly.type
_entity_poly.pdbx_seq_one_letter_code
_entity_poly.pdbx_strand_id
1 'polypeptide(L)'
;MPSSPLILLSKTMIFPDQKSNLEDLKLSVSDLPMLSCHYIQKGCLFTRPSIPINSLISLLKQSLSKTLSFFPPLAGRFYTDPNGYIYITCNDAGVEFHHAKCDTKSIRDVIGPVHVPELVKEFFTFDKTVSYRGHYKPIMAVQFTELADGVFIGCSVNHAVTDGTSFWNFFNTFAEICRKFSNNNNQSVEKISRRPDFSRESVLISSAVLRVPEGEPKVTFNENEPLRERIFSFSREAIMELKAKVNNKNDAFQLTAGDFNFNAVETMGKQSNDKYLPGIFENFFKCAAVSTTPEISSFQSLSALLWRAVTRARKLPATKTTTFRMAVNCRHRLNPKMDPLYFGNAIQSIPTYASAGDVTSRDIRWCAEQLNESVKAHDDETVRRFICNWEKDPRCFPLGNFDGASMTMGSSPRFPMYDNDFGWGRPLAVRSGGANKFDGKISAFPGREGNGSVDLEVVLAPETMAGIESDHEFMQYVTV
;
A
#
# COMPACT_ATOMS: atom_id res chain seq x y z
N MET A 1 23.01 -7.22 23.00
CA MET A 1 22.83 -6.08 23.94
C MET A 1 21.36 -5.70 23.94
N PRO A 2 20.74 -5.36 25.07
CA PRO A 2 19.38 -4.85 25.04
C PRO A 2 19.40 -3.55 24.23
N SER A 3 18.57 -3.48 23.19
CA SER A 3 18.38 -2.28 22.40
C SER A 3 17.97 -1.16 23.35
N SER A 4 18.72 -0.06 23.38
CA SER A 4 18.24 1.15 24.05
C SER A 4 16.86 1.48 23.49
N PRO A 5 15.82 1.52 24.35
CA PRO A 5 14.45 1.59 23.88
C PRO A 5 14.19 2.96 23.25
N LEU A 6 13.32 2.99 22.23
CA LEU A 6 12.72 4.22 21.77
C LEU A 6 12.01 4.91 22.96
N ILE A 7 12.30 6.20 23.17
CA ILE A 7 11.74 6.99 24.26
C ILE A 7 10.64 7.88 23.70
N LEU A 8 9.40 7.69 24.15
CA LEU A 8 8.30 8.61 23.86
C LEU A 8 8.47 9.87 24.71
N LEU A 9 8.65 11.02 24.06
CA LEU A 9 8.86 12.31 24.72
C LEU A 9 7.56 13.08 24.93
N SER A 10 6.64 13.06 23.96
CA SER A 10 5.33 13.67 24.13
C SER A 10 4.26 13.04 23.26
N LYS A 11 3.01 13.18 23.71
CA LYS A 11 1.79 12.84 22.98
C LYS A 11 0.86 14.05 23.01
N THR A 12 0.38 14.48 21.85
CA THR A 12 -0.51 15.64 21.71
C THR A 12 -1.70 15.28 20.82
N MET A 13 -2.89 15.77 21.13
CA MET A 13 -4.03 15.69 20.21
C MET A 13 -4.00 16.90 19.27
N ILE A 14 -4.07 16.66 17.96
CA ILE A 14 -4.07 17.69 16.92
C ILE A 14 -5.47 17.75 16.31
N PHE A 15 -6.04 18.95 16.32
CA PHE A 15 -7.37 19.23 15.78
C PHE A 15 -7.25 19.94 14.43
N PRO A 16 -8.25 19.80 13.54
CA PRO A 16 -8.28 20.60 12.31
C PRO A 16 -8.31 22.10 12.63
N ASP A 17 -7.66 22.92 11.79
CA ASP A 17 -7.61 24.38 11.96
C ASP A 17 -8.93 25.08 11.60
N GLN A 18 -9.84 24.36 10.95
CA GLN A 18 -11.17 24.81 10.57
C GLN A 18 -12.19 23.75 10.92
N LYS A 19 -13.36 24.18 11.38
CA LYS A 19 -14.48 23.29 11.68
C LYS A 19 -14.96 22.60 10.41
N SER A 20 -15.16 21.28 10.48
CA SER A 20 -15.75 20.52 9.38
C SER A 20 -17.22 20.89 9.17
N ASN A 21 -17.57 21.08 7.90
CA ASN A 21 -18.97 21.14 7.44
C ASN A 21 -19.35 19.88 6.64
N LEU A 22 -18.48 18.86 6.63
CA LEU A 22 -18.73 17.60 5.94
C LEU A 22 -19.68 16.74 6.76
N GLU A 23 -20.72 16.22 6.12
CA GLU A 23 -21.65 15.28 6.73
C GLU A 23 -20.98 13.93 7.03
N ASP A 24 -21.67 13.10 7.80
CA ASP A 24 -21.22 11.78 8.16
C ASP A 24 -21.10 10.89 6.92
N LEU A 25 -19.93 10.26 6.74
CA LEU A 25 -19.67 9.42 5.58
C LEU A 25 -20.00 7.98 5.90
N LYS A 26 -21.04 7.43 5.26
CA LYS A 26 -21.35 5.99 5.35
C LYS A 26 -20.17 5.16 4.85
N LEU A 27 -19.79 4.12 5.59
CA LEU A 27 -18.81 3.14 5.15
C LEU A 27 -19.36 2.31 3.98
N SER A 28 -18.55 2.17 2.95
CA SER A 28 -18.88 1.41 1.74
C SER A 28 -18.71 -0.10 1.91
N VAL A 29 -19.21 -0.87 0.95
CA VAL A 29 -18.95 -2.31 0.83
C VAL A 29 -17.45 -2.66 0.69
N SER A 30 -16.61 -1.70 0.33
CA SER A 30 -15.14 -1.86 0.29
C SER A 30 -14.47 -1.47 1.61
N ASP A 31 -15.11 -0.61 2.41
CA ASP A 31 -14.60 -0.18 3.72
C ASP A 31 -14.94 -1.20 4.82
N LEU A 32 -16.19 -1.69 4.83
CA LEU A 32 -16.71 -2.57 5.87
C LEU A 32 -15.88 -3.85 6.07
N PRO A 33 -15.38 -4.54 5.02
CA PRO A 33 -14.51 -5.71 5.20
C PRO A 33 -13.22 -5.39 5.95
N MET A 34 -12.71 -4.16 5.83
CA MET A 34 -11.46 -3.73 6.45
C MET A 34 -11.58 -3.49 7.96
N LEU A 35 -12.80 -3.55 8.54
CA LEU A 35 -13.00 -3.38 9.99
C LEU A 35 -12.26 -4.41 10.84
N SER A 36 -11.95 -5.57 10.28
CA SER A 36 -11.14 -6.62 10.90
C SER A 36 -9.62 -6.48 10.71
N CYS A 37 -9.17 -5.57 9.84
CA CYS A 37 -7.75 -5.36 9.53
C CYS A 37 -7.09 -4.42 10.55
N HIS A 38 -5.78 -4.56 10.75
CA HIS A 38 -5.01 -3.56 11.50
C HIS A 38 -5.00 -2.22 10.77
N TYR A 39 -4.82 -1.13 11.53
CA TYR A 39 -4.49 0.19 11.01
C TYR A 39 -3.28 0.09 10.07
N ILE A 40 -3.35 0.68 8.88
CA ILE A 40 -2.21 0.77 7.97
C ILE A 40 -1.09 1.56 8.64
N GLN A 41 0.12 1.03 8.62
CA GLN A 41 1.33 1.71 9.10
C GLN A 41 2.33 1.89 7.97
N LYS A 42 2.56 3.13 7.54
CA LYS A 42 3.56 3.49 6.51
C LYS A 42 4.22 4.80 6.90
N GLY A 43 5.52 4.90 6.64
CA GLY A 43 6.32 6.05 7.05
C GLY A 43 7.58 6.19 6.22
N CYS A 44 8.21 7.35 6.38
CA CYS A 44 9.34 7.78 5.57
C CYS A 44 10.53 8.15 6.46
N LEU A 45 11.71 7.66 6.08
CA LEU A 45 12.99 7.97 6.69
C LEU A 45 13.66 9.12 5.95
N PHE A 46 14.20 10.09 6.67
CA PHE A 46 14.87 11.27 6.12
C PHE A 46 16.23 11.48 6.79
N THR A 47 17.14 12.17 6.09
CA THR A 47 18.29 12.81 6.71
C THR A 47 17.83 13.84 7.73
N ARG A 48 18.66 14.13 8.75
CA ARG A 48 18.32 15.15 9.74
C ARG A 48 18.12 16.52 9.04
N PRO A 49 16.95 17.16 9.22
CA PRO A 49 16.72 18.50 8.68
C PRO A 49 17.62 19.53 9.38
N SER A 50 17.96 20.62 8.69
CA SER A 50 18.70 21.76 9.28
C SER A 50 17.85 22.61 10.24
N ILE A 51 16.54 22.38 10.25
CA ILE A 51 15.58 23.07 11.11
C ILE A 51 15.74 22.57 12.55
N PRO A 52 15.83 23.46 13.57
CA PRO A 52 15.85 23.04 14.97
C PRO A 52 14.64 22.16 15.31
N ILE A 53 14.87 21.07 16.04
CA ILE A 53 13.85 20.02 16.29
C ILE A 53 12.54 20.58 16.87
N ASN A 54 12.61 21.50 17.83
CA ASN A 54 11.40 22.10 18.41
C ASN A 54 10.59 22.90 17.36
N SER A 55 11.27 23.66 16.51
CA SER A 55 10.63 24.39 15.40
C SER A 55 10.04 23.44 14.36
N LEU A 56 10.74 22.34 14.07
CA LEU A 56 10.27 21.30 13.16
C LEU A 56 9.01 20.60 13.69
N ILE A 57 8.97 20.25 14.97
CA ILE A 57 7.78 19.65 15.60
C ILE A 57 6.60 20.62 15.55
N SER A 58 6.81 21.90 15.87
CA SER A 58 5.75 22.91 15.77
C SER A 58 5.25 23.06 14.34
N LEU A 59 6.15 23.08 13.35
CA LEU A 59 5.79 23.13 11.93
C LEU A 59 4.95 21.91 11.53
N LEU A 60 5.40 20.69 11.87
CA LEU A 60 4.66 19.45 11.58
C LEU A 60 3.27 19.42 12.22
N LYS A 61 3.14 19.86 13.48
CA LYS A 61 1.84 19.94 14.17
C LYS A 61 0.90 20.93 13.50
N GLN A 62 1.38 22.11 13.13
CA GLN A 62 0.59 23.15 12.44
C GLN A 62 0.16 22.67 11.05
N SER A 63 1.09 22.07 10.29
CA SER A 63 0.78 21.54 8.97
C SER A 63 -0.20 20.39 9.03
N LEU A 64 -0.10 19.50 10.02
CA LEU A 64 -1.06 18.42 10.24
C LEU A 64 -2.45 18.98 10.56
N SER A 65 -2.54 19.96 11.47
CA SER A 65 -3.79 20.66 11.78
C SER A 65 -4.43 21.25 10.53
N LYS A 66 -3.64 21.89 9.67
CA LYS A 66 -4.13 22.43 8.39
C LYS A 66 -4.56 21.33 7.42
N THR A 67 -3.80 20.25 7.29
CA THR A 67 -4.14 19.14 6.40
C THR A 67 -5.46 18.50 6.82
N LEU A 68 -5.72 18.33 8.12
CA LEU A 68 -6.96 17.71 8.60
C LEU A 68 -8.22 18.49 8.19
N SER A 69 -8.14 19.81 8.02
CA SER A 69 -9.27 20.60 7.50
C SER A 69 -9.60 20.28 6.04
N PHE A 70 -8.64 19.79 5.27
CA PHE A 70 -8.86 19.26 3.92
C PHE A 70 -9.24 17.77 3.91
N PHE A 71 -9.03 17.06 5.02
CA PHE A 71 -9.36 15.65 5.21
C PHE A 71 -10.20 15.42 6.48
N PRO A 72 -11.40 16.02 6.61
CA PRO A 72 -12.20 15.93 7.84
C PRO A 72 -12.45 14.51 8.38
N PRO A 73 -12.69 13.48 7.55
CA PRO A 73 -12.93 12.12 8.05
C PRO A 73 -11.79 11.55 8.91
N LEU A 74 -10.55 12.02 8.69
CA LEU A 74 -9.39 11.56 9.45
C LEU A 74 -9.35 12.09 10.89
N ALA A 75 -9.97 13.24 11.15
CA ALA A 75 -10.16 13.77 12.50
C ALA A 75 -11.47 13.28 13.15
N GLY A 76 -12.25 12.44 12.46
CA GLY A 76 -13.54 11.93 12.92
C GLY A 76 -13.47 10.72 13.85
N ARG A 77 -14.61 10.07 14.06
CA ARG A 77 -14.76 8.76 14.75
C ARG A 77 -15.79 7.91 14.04
N PHE A 78 -15.77 6.61 14.26
CA PHE A 78 -16.87 5.76 13.80
C PHE A 78 -18.11 5.91 14.67
N TYR A 79 -19.26 5.86 14.03
CA TYR A 79 -20.58 5.81 14.64
C TYR A 79 -21.40 4.69 13.98
N THR A 80 -22.07 3.87 14.78
CA THR A 80 -23.02 2.87 14.27
C THR A 80 -24.43 3.37 14.59
N ASP A 81 -25.28 3.50 13.56
CA ASP A 81 -26.66 3.93 13.74
C ASP A 81 -27.57 2.80 14.26
N PRO A 82 -28.82 3.09 14.66
CA PRO A 82 -29.77 2.07 15.11
C PRO A 82 -30.10 0.98 14.07
N ASN A 83 -29.86 1.22 12.78
CA ASN A 83 -30.06 0.23 11.71
C ASN A 83 -28.82 -0.65 11.49
N GLY A 84 -27.73 -0.39 12.20
CA GLY A 84 -26.46 -1.11 12.10
C GLY A 84 -25.52 -0.61 11.00
N TYR A 85 -25.84 0.51 10.35
CA TYR A 85 -24.92 1.15 9.40
C TYR A 85 -23.81 1.87 10.13
N ILE A 86 -22.59 1.74 9.63
CA ILE A 86 -21.40 2.38 10.20
C ILE A 86 -21.04 3.60 9.36
N TYR A 87 -20.78 4.71 10.04
CA TYR A 87 -20.43 6.00 9.49
C TYR A 87 -19.09 6.47 10.05
N ILE A 88 -18.43 7.36 9.31
CA ILE A 88 -17.37 8.23 9.84
C ILE A 88 -18.02 9.57 10.16
N THR A 89 -18.16 9.86 11.44
CA THR A 89 -18.64 11.17 11.89
C THR A 89 -17.50 12.17 11.81
N CYS A 90 -17.65 13.21 10.99
CA CYS A 90 -16.65 14.27 10.80
C CYS A 90 -16.74 15.33 11.92
N ASN A 91 -16.56 14.89 13.17
CA ASN A 91 -16.79 15.67 14.39
C ASN A 91 -15.57 16.42 14.93
N ASP A 92 -14.50 16.53 14.15
CA ASP A 92 -13.26 17.21 14.53
C ASP A 92 -12.66 16.72 15.86
N ALA A 93 -12.87 15.46 16.24
CA ALA A 93 -12.35 14.86 17.48
C ALA A 93 -10.81 14.71 17.52
N GLY A 94 -10.12 15.10 16.45
CA GLY A 94 -8.67 15.19 16.36
C GLY A 94 -7.96 13.85 16.22
N VAL A 95 -6.64 13.95 16.03
CA VAL A 95 -5.71 12.84 15.78
C VAL A 95 -4.53 12.89 16.74
N GLU A 96 -3.87 11.77 17.01
CA GLU A 96 -2.69 11.79 17.90
C GLU A 96 -1.42 12.16 17.13
N PHE A 97 -0.60 13.02 17.74
CA PHE A 97 0.76 13.29 17.31
C PHE A 97 1.72 12.86 18.42
N HIS A 98 2.63 11.95 18.09
CA HIS A 98 3.62 11.39 19.00
C HIS A 98 4.99 11.92 18.61
N HIS A 99 5.78 12.32 19.60
CA HIS A 99 7.18 12.68 19.43
C HIS A 99 8.02 11.71 20.24
N ALA A 100 8.89 10.98 19.55
CA ALA A 100 9.78 10.00 20.13
C ALA A 100 11.25 10.27 19.74
N LYS A 101 12.16 9.70 20.51
CA LYS A 101 13.61 9.80 20.31
C LYS A 101 14.27 8.44 20.44
N CYS A 102 15.15 8.13 19.50
CA CYS A 102 16.00 6.95 19.47
C CYS A 102 17.41 7.36 18.99
N ASP A 103 18.08 8.18 19.80
CA ASP A 103 19.39 8.79 19.46
C ASP A 103 20.57 7.81 19.46
N THR A 104 20.35 6.57 19.88
CA THR A 104 21.32 5.47 19.78
C THR A 104 21.30 4.75 18.43
N LYS A 105 20.31 5.06 17.57
CA LYS A 105 20.12 4.42 16.27
C LYS A 105 20.24 5.44 15.15
N SER A 106 20.95 5.06 14.10
CA SER A 106 21.19 5.85 12.91
C SER A 106 20.30 5.40 11.74
N ILE A 107 20.31 6.16 10.66
CA ILE A 107 19.73 5.79 9.37
C ILE A 107 20.25 4.42 8.92
N ARG A 108 21.56 4.17 9.09
CA ARG A 108 22.18 2.89 8.71
C ARG A 108 21.60 1.71 9.50
N ASP A 109 21.22 1.91 10.77
CA ASP A 109 20.59 0.86 11.56
C ASP A 109 19.19 0.51 11.06
N VAL A 110 18.52 1.41 10.32
CA VAL A 110 17.18 1.22 9.76
C VAL A 110 17.19 0.57 8.39
N ILE A 111 18.18 0.90 7.55
CA ILE A 111 18.23 0.47 6.14
C ILE A 111 19.39 -0.46 5.78
N GLY A 112 20.42 -0.55 6.63
CA GLY A 112 21.61 -1.35 6.38
C GLY A 112 21.45 -2.86 6.60
N PRO A 113 20.67 -3.32 7.60
CA PRO A 113 20.43 -4.76 7.79
C PRO A 113 19.66 -5.39 6.61
N VAL A 114 20.00 -6.65 6.29
CA VAL A 114 19.36 -7.41 5.21
C VAL A 114 17.88 -7.66 5.49
N HIS A 115 17.56 -8.02 6.74
CA HIS A 115 16.19 -8.13 7.23
C HIS A 115 15.74 -6.81 7.84
N VAL A 116 14.46 -6.48 7.68
CA VAL A 116 13.88 -5.28 8.29
C VAL A 116 14.03 -5.39 9.82
N PRO A 117 14.71 -4.43 10.47
CA PRO A 117 14.92 -4.47 11.91
C PRO A 117 13.61 -4.31 12.68
N GLU A 118 13.48 -5.02 13.79
CA GLU A 118 12.28 -4.95 14.64
C GLU A 118 12.01 -3.54 15.18
N LEU A 119 13.07 -2.78 15.41
CA LEU A 119 13.04 -1.35 15.77
C LEU A 119 12.11 -0.52 14.85
N VAL A 120 12.02 -0.85 13.56
CA VAL A 120 11.17 -0.11 12.62
C VAL A 120 9.71 -0.12 13.05
N LYS A 121 9.25 -1.18 13.72
CA LYS A 121 7.88 -1.29 14.23
C LYS A 121 7.62 -0.30 15.38
N GLU A 122 8.64 0.05 16.15
CA GLU A 122 8.57 1.04 17.24
C GLU A 122 8.42 2.49 16.72
N PHE A 123 8.68 2.73 15.42
CA PHE A 123 8.52 4.06 14.81
C PHE A 123 7.06 4.40 14.44
N PHE A 124 6.13 3.54 14.84
CA PHE A 124 4.71 3.68 14.61
C PHE A 124 3.94 3.54 15.92
N THR A 125 2.75 4.13 15.96
CA THR A 125 1.79 3.98 17.06
C THR A 125 0.62 3.09 16.60
N PHE A 126 -0.30 2.80 17.52
CA PHE A 126 -1.45 1.93 17.27
C PHE A 126 -1.06 0.55 16.72
N ASP A 127 0.06 0.00 17.21
CA ASP A 127 0.46 -1.35 16.85
C ASP A 127 -0.67 -2.34 17.11
N LYS A 128 -0.89 -3.24 16.14
CA LYS A 128 -1.94 -4.27 16.16
C LYS A 128 -3.37 -3.74 16.42
N THR A 129 -3.62 -2.44 16.26
CA THR A 129 -4.96 -1.87 16.48
C THR A 129 -5.87 -2.23 15.33
N VAL A 130 -6.94 -2.97 15.61
CA VAL A 130 -7.96 -3.36 14.63
C VAL A 130 -8.85 -2.18 14.27
N SER A 131 -9.20 -2.06 12.98
CA SER A 131 -9.94 -0.95 12.39
C SER A 131 -11.30 -0.68 13.05
N TYR A 132 -12.00 -1.70 13.54
CA TYR A 132 -13.25 -1.50 14.29
C TYR A 132 -13.09 -0.59 15.52
N ARG A 133 -11.87 -0.47 16.08
CA ARG A 133 -11.56 0.43 17.20
C ARG A 133 -11.71 1.92 16.85
N GLY A 134 -11.92 2.29 15.59
CA GLY A 134 -12.24 3.67 15.19
C GLY A 134 -13.49 4.27 15.86
N HIS A 135 -14.34 3.43 16.46
CA HIS A 135 -15.44 3.87 17.34
C HIS A 135 -14.94 4.53 18.64
N TYR A 136 -13.78 4.10 19.14
CA TYR A 136 -13.29 4.42 20.49
C TYR A 136 -11.88 5.03 20.50
N LYS A 137 -11.18 4.95 19.37
CA LYS A 137 -9.82 5.48 19.17
C LYS A 137 -9.80 6.46 18.01
N PRO A 138 -8.82 7.38 17.99
CA PRO A 138 -8.55 8.21 16.82
C PRO A 138 -8.42 7.39 15.54
N ILE A 139 -8.94 7.93 14.44
CA ILE A 139 -8.86 7.29 13.12
C ILE A 139 -7.41 7.22 12.62
N MET A 140 -6.59 8.19 13.01
CA MET A 140 -5.18 8.19 12.65
C MET A 140 -4.28 8.77 13.74
N ALA A 141 -2.99 8.52 13.60
CA ALA A 141 -1.94 9.18 14.33
C ALA A 141 -0.66 9.31 13.50
N VAL A 142 0.15 10.32 13.82
CA VAL A 142 1.47 10.56 13.24
C VAL A 142 2.51 10.46 14.36
N GLN A 143 3.60 9.75 14.11
CA GLN A 143 4.76 9.70 15.00
C GLN A 143 5.97 10.31 14.31
N PHE A 144 6.55 11.32 14.93
CA PHE A 144 7.86 11.86 14.59
C PHE A 144 8.91 11.23 15.50
N THR A 145 9.88 10.51 14.93
CA THR A 145 10.96 9.85 15.67
C THR A 145 12.31 10.44 15.28
N GLU A 146 13.05 10.96 16.26
CA GLU A 146 14.42 11.41 16.08
C GLU A 146 15.40 10.22 16.12
N LEU A 147 16.32 10.17 15.15
CA LEU A 147 17.45 9.25 15.12
C LEU A 147 18.76 10.02 15.33
N ALA A 148 19.89 9.32 15.48
CA ALA A 148 21.22 9.88 15.70
C ALA A 148 21.67 10.84 14.58
N ASP A 149 21.27 10.58 13.33
CA ASP A 149 21.66 11.30 12.10
C ASP A 149 20.46 11.54 11.15
N GLY A 150 19.25 11.21 11.58
CA GLY A 150 18.05 11.23 10.75
C GLY A 150 16.77 11.50 11.52
N VAL A 151 15.66 11.46 10.80
CA VAL A 151 14.31 11.48 11.38
C VAL A 151 13.40 10.51 10.63
N PHE A 152 12.40 9.99 11.33
CA PHE A 152 11.36 9.15 10.73
C PHE A 152 9.98 9.76 11.00
N ILE A 153 9.15 9.83 9.95
CA ILE A 153 7.75 10.24 10.05
C ILE A 153 6.88 9.02 9.75
N GLY A 154 6.34 8.41 10.79
CA GLY A 154 5.41 7.29 10.71
C GLY A 154 3.96 7.76 10.76
N CYS A 155 3.09 7.14 9.96
CA CYS A 155 1.65 7.36 10.03
C CYS A 155 0.94 6.02 10.23
N SER A 156 -0.03 6.02 11.15
CA SER A 156 -0.89 4.88 11.46
C SER A 156 -2.34 5.30 11.24
N VAL A 157 -3.06 4.66 10.32
CA VAL A 157 -4.43 5.07 9.94
C VAL A 157 -5.37 3.88 9.82
N ASN A 158 -6.62 4.07 10.20
CA ASN A 158 -7.67 3.07 10.12
C ASN A 158 -7.89 2.57 8.68
N HIS A 159 -7.77 1.26 8.45
CA HIS A 159 -7.84 0.70 7.10
C HIS A 159 -9.26 0.74 6.53
N ALA A 160 -10.30 0.79 7.37
CA ALA A 160 -11.68 1.00 6.92
C ALA A 160 -11.98 2.46 6.53
N VAL A 161 -11.03 3.40 6.72
CA VAL A 161 -11.16 4.79 6.26
C VAL A 161 -10.36 5.07 5.00
N THR A 162 -9.21 4.40 4.83
CA THR A 162 -8.31 4.65 3.70
C THR A 162 -7.78 3.37 3.09
N ASP A 163 -7.71 3.32 1.76
CA ASP A 163 -6.82 2.45 1.00
C ASP A 163 -5.47 3.13 0.70
N GLY A 164 -4.57 2.44 -0.01
CA GLY A 164 -3.25 2.99 -0.36
C GLY A 164 -3.31 4.28 -1.17
N THR A 165 -4.31 4.45 -2.06
CA THR A 165 -4.47 5.65 -2.88
C THR A 165 -4.83 6.87 -2.02
N SER A 166 -5.84 6.72 -1.18
CA SER A 166 -6.30 7.79 -0.27
C SER A 166 -5.29 8.10 0.83
N PHE A 167 -4.59 7.08 1.35
CA PHE A 167 -3.49 7.26 2.31
C PHE A 167 -2.37 8.14 1.76
N TRP A 168 -1.81 7.79 0.59
CA TRP A 168 -0.70 8.56 0.02
C TRP A 168 -1.14 9.93 -0.47
N ASN A 169 -2.41 10.12 -0.84
CA ASN A 169 -2.95 11.45 -1.10
C ASN A 169 -2.85 12.35 0.16
N PHE A 170 -3.31 11.83 1.31
CA PHE A 170 -3.18 12.54 2.58
C PHE A 170 -1.71 12.81 2.94
N PHE A 171 -0.86 11.78 2.93
CA PHE A 171 0.53 11.90 3.39
C PHE A 171 1.34 12.88 2.53
N ASN A 172 1.12 12.89 1.20
CA ASN A 172 1.77 13.84 0.31
C ASN A 172 1.21 15.26 0.46
N THR A 173 -0.10 15.40 0.73
CA THR A 173 -0.68 16.73 1.02
C THR A 173 -0.16 17.29 2.35
N PHE A 174 0.08 16.44 3.34
CA PHE A 174 0.71 16.83 4.60
C PHE A 174 2.13 17.37 4.37
N ALA A 175 2.93 16.67 3.56
CA ALA A 175 4.26 17.15 3.16
C ALA A 175 4.19 18.47 2.36
N GLU A 176 3.26 18.58 1.40
CA GLU A 176 3.03 19.79 0.60
C GLU A 176 2.75 21.02 1.48
N ILE A 177 1.85 20.87 2.45
CA ILE A 177 1.48 21.96 3.39
C ILE A 177 2.65 22.30 4.30
N CYS A 178 3.39 21.32 4.82
CA CYS A 178 4.61 21.55 5.60
C CYS A 178 5.63 22.39 4.86
N ARG A 179 5.92 22.03 3.60
CA ARG A 179 6.81 22.80 2.75
C ARG A 179 6.31 24.22 2.50
N LYS A 180 5.01 24.40 2.24
CA LYS A 180 4.40 25.73 2.03
C LYS A 180 4.51 26.62 3.28
N PHE A 181 4.24 26.08 4.47
CA PHE A 181 4.36 26.81 5.74
C PHE A 181 5.80 27.22 6.01
N SER A 182 6.77 26.32 5.76
CA SER A 182 8.19 26.62 5.90
C SER A 182 8.66 27.76 4.98
N ASN A 183 8.12 27.84 3.75
CA ASN A 183 8.56 28.84 2.77
C ASN A 183 7.87 30.20 2.91
N ASN A 184 6.62 30.24 3.38
CA ASN A 184 5.78 31.43 3.37
C ASN A 184 5.51 32.02 4.76
N ASN A 185 6.38 31.79 5.75
CA ASN A 185 6.23 32.27 7.13
C ASN A 185 4.84 31.98 7.72
N ASN A 186 4.31 30.77 7.52
CA ASN A 186 3.00 30.33 8.01
C ASN A 186 1.77 31.13 7.49
N GLN A 187 1.83 31.77 6.32
CA GLN A 187 0.62 32.29 5.67
C GLN A 187 -0.37 31.17 5.32
N SER A 188 -1.66 31.50 5.29
CA SER A 188 -2.77 30.55 5.13
C SER A 188 -2.70 29.81 3.78
N VAL A 189 -2.65 28.47 3.84
CA VAL A 189 -2.78 27.62 2.66
C VAL A 189 -4.25 27.39 2.37
N GLU A 190 -4.77 28.02 1.31
CA GLU A 190 -6.19 27.89 0.91
C GLU A 190 -6.43 26.77 -0.11
N LYS A 191 -5.37 26.33 -0.82
CA LYS A 191 -5.46 25.35 -1.91
C LYS A 191 -4.37 24.28 -1.80
N ILE A 192 -4.79 23.04 -2.05
CA ILE A 192 -3.95 21.84 -2.12
C ILE A 192 -3.96 21.28 -3.54
N SER A 193 -2.90 20.57 -3.94
CA SER A 193 -2.78 20.05 -5.31
C SER A 193 -3.77 18.91 -5.62
N ARG A 194 -4.09 18.08 -4.64
CA ARG A 194 -4.91 16.86 -4.82
C ARG A 194 -6.07 16.81 -3.83
N ARG A 195 -7.15 17.51 -4.14
CA ARG A 195 -8.33 17.56 -3.27
C ARG A 195 -9.04 16.19 -3.23
N PRO A 196 -9.27 15.60 -2.05
CA PRO A 196 -10.03 14.35 -1.93
C PRO A 196 -11.50 14.55 -2.34
N ASP A 197 -12.07 13.53 -2.99
CA ASP A 197 -13.51 13.44 -3.24
C ASP A 197 -14.18 12.62 -2.13
N PHE A 198 -15.11 13.24 -1.41
CA PHE A 198 -15.86 12.61 -0.32
C PHE A 198 -17.23 12.11 -0.76
N SER A 199 -17.57 12.18 -2.05
CA SER A 199 -18.86 11.72 -2.55
C SER A 199 -19.17 10.29 -2.09
N ARG A 200 -20.46 10.04 -1.82
CA ARG A 200 -20.99 8.72 -1.46
C ARG A 200 -22.09 8.29 -2.45
N GLU A 201 -22.03 8.84 -3.66
CA GLU A 201 -22.92 8.50 -4.77
C GLU A 201 -22.20 7.50 -5.69
N SER A 202 -22.06 6.25 -5.22
CA SER A 202 -21.42 5.21 -6.03
C SER A 202 -21.99 3.83 -5.71
N VAL A 203 -21.67 2.88 -6.58
CA VAL A 203 -22.04 1.45 -6.45
C VAL A 203 -21.45 0.79 -5.21
N LEU A 204 -20.46 1.42 -4.58
CA LEU A 204 -19.86 0.92 -3.34
C LEU A 204 -20.74 1.21 -2.12
N ILE A 205 -21.70 2.12 -2.22
CA ILE A 205 -22.58 2.49 -1.11
C ILE A 205 -23.84 1.63 -1.16
N SER A 206 -23.91 0.67 -0.24
CA SER A 206 -24.97 -0.35 -0.19
C SER A 206 -25.93 -0.14 0.97
N SER A 207 -27.12 -0.74 0.86
CA SER A 207 -28.07 -0.94 1.97
C SER A 207 -27.81 -2.22 2.76
N ALA A 208 -26.84 -3.05 2.37
CA ALA A 208 -26.45 -4.21 3.16
C ALA A 208 -25.78 -3.79 4.48
N VAL A 209 -26.10 -4.52 5.55
CA VAL A 209 -25.57 -4.28 6.90
C VAL A 209 -24.60 -5.41 7.25
N LEU A 210 -23.36 -5.06 7.56
CA LEU A 210 -22.40 -6.00 8.13
C LEU A 210 -22.78 -6.28 9.59
N ARG A 211 -23.26 -7.49 9.88
CA ARG A 211 -23.51 -7.92 11.26
C ARG A 211 -22.17 -8.20 11.94
N VAL A 212 -21.77 -7.31 12.83
CA VAL A 212 -20.60 -7.52 13.69
C VAL A 212 -20.99 -8.61 14.71
N PRO A 213 -20.25 -9.74 14.77
CA PRO A 213 -20.57 -10.82 15.70
C PRO A 213 -20.50 -10.38 17.18
N GLU A 214 -21.03 -11.19 18.10
CA GLU A 214 -20.81 -10.97 19.53
C GLU A 214 -19.30 -11.08 19.82
N GLY A 215 -18.68 -9.93 20.13
CA GLY A 215 -17.24 -9.76 20.16
C GLY A 215 -16.75 -8.90 18.99
N GLU A 216 -15.83 -7.98 19.28
CA GLU A 216 -15.28 -7.09 18.26
C GLU A 216 -14.61 -7.87 17.12
N PRO A 217 -14.62 -7.35 15.87
CA PRO A 217 -13.84 -7.92 14.77
C PRO A 217 -12.38 -8.09 15.17
N LYS A 218 -11.78 -9.21 14.76
CA LYS A 218 -10.38 -9.53 14.98
C LYS A 218 -9.73 -9.88 13.66
N VAL A 219 -8.41 -9.77 13.60
CA VAL A 219 -7.65 -10.33 12.49
C VAL A 219 -7.80 -11.85 12.44
N THR A 220 -7.70 -12.39 11.23
CA THR A 220 -7.87 -13.82 10.94
C THR A 220 -6.54 -14.56 10.77
N PHE A 221 -5.42 -13.95 11.19
CA PHE A 221 -4.08 -14.54 11.17
C PHE A 221 -3.45 -14.50 12.57
N ASN A 222 -2.44 -15.33 12.80
CA ASN A 222 -1.73 -15.37 14.09
C ASN A 222 -0.72 -14.22 14.19
N GLU A 223 -1.02 -13.23 15.03
CA GLU A 223 -0.18 -12.05 15.24
C GLU A 223 1.16 -12.31 15.94
N ASN A 224 1.33 -13.53 16.48
CA ASN A 224 2.52 -13.95 17.21
C ASN A 224 3.30 -15.03 16.46
N GLU A 225 2.94 -15.31 15.21
CA GLU A 225 3.69 -16.22 14.36
C GLU A 225 5.12 -15.68 14.17
N PRO A 226 6.17 -16.50 14.31
CA PRO A 226 7.53 -16.07 14.02
C PRO A 226 7.64 -15.80 12.52
N LEU A 227 8.01 -14.58 12.16
CA LEU A 227 8.11 -14.13 10.77
C LEU A 227 9.49 -13.51 10.51
N ARG A 228 9.95 -13.63 9.27
CA ARG A 228 11.07 -12.86 8.73
C ARG A 228 10.53 -11.86 7.74
N GLU A 229 11.06 -10.65 7.82
CA GLU A 229 10.73 -9.56 6.91
C GLU A 229 12.00 -9.13 6.18
N ARG A 230 11.94 -9.10 4.85
CA ARG A 230 13.05 -8.65 4.01
C ARG A 230 12.51 -7.81 2.86
N ILE A 231 13.25 -6.76 2.52
CA ILE A 231 12.99 -5.96 1.32
C ILE A 231 13.94 -6.44 0.24
N PHE A 232 13.39 -6.96 -0.86
CA PHE A 232 14.13 -7.33 -2.06
C PHE A 232 14.00 -6.20 -3.08
N SER A 233 15.13 -5.60 -3.44
CA SER A 233 15.19 -4.53 -4.43
C SER A 233 15.42 -5.11 -5.82
N PHE A 234 14.69 -4.59 -6.81
CA PHE A 234 14.81 -4.99 -8.21
C PHE A 234 15.08 -3.74 -9.04
N SER A 235 16.23 -3.72 -9.73
CA SER A 235 16.57 -2.63 -10.65
C SER A 235 15.61 -2.62 -11.84
N ARG A 236 15.52 -1.46 -12.52
CA ARG A 236 14.73 -1.35 -13.74
C ARG A 236 15.23 -2.36 -14.78
N GLU A 237 16.53 -2.50 -14.91
CA GLU A 237 17.21 -3.35 -15.88
C GLU A 237 16.84 -4.82 -15.63
N ALA A 238 16.93 -5.29 -14.38
CA ALA A 238 16.54 -6.66 -14.00
C ALA A 238 15.05 -6.93 -14.27
N ILE A 239 14.18 -5.96 -13.98
CA ILE A 239 12.74 -6.08 -14.24
C ILE A 239 12.46 -6.14 -15.76
N MET A 240 13.15 -5.33 -16.56
CA MET A 240 12.99 -5.31 -18.01
C MET A 240 13.51 -6.60 -18.64
N GLU A 241 14.63 -7.13 -18.16
CA GLU A 241 15.15 -8.44 -18.56
C GLU A 241 14.16 -9.56 -18.22
N LEU A 242 13.63 -9.57 -17.00
CA LEU A 242 12.62 -10.53 -16.57
C LEU A 242 11.36 -10.43 -17.45
N LYS A 243 10.87 -9.22 -17.71
CA LYS A 243 9.73 -8.97 -18.59
C LYS A 243 10.00 -9.49 -20.01
N ALA A 244 11.18 -9.23 -20.56
CA ALA A 244 11.58 -9.69 -21.89
C ALA A 244 11.58 -11.23 -21.95
N LYS A 245 12.20 -11.88 -20.94
CA LYS A 245 12.20 -13.34 -20.80
C LYS A 245 10.79 -13.92 -20.74
N VAL A 246 9.88 -13.30 -19.99
CA VAL A 246 8.48 -13.74 -19.89
C VAL A 246 7.73 -13.55 -21.21
N ASN A 247 8.00 -12.47 -21.95
CA ASN A 247 7.28 -12.15 -23.19
C ASN A 247 7.85 -12.82 -24.45
N ASN A 248 9.10 -13.24 -24.45
CA ASN A 248 9.71 -13.93 -25.59
C ASN A 248 9.34 -15.42 -25.59
N LYS A 249 8.61 -15.84 -26.63
CA LYS A 249 8.45 -17.26 -26.96
C LYS A 249 9.60 -17.64 -27.88
N ASN A 250 10.69 -18.16 -27.31
CA ASN A 250 11.78 -18.95 -27.91
C ASN A 250 13.14 -18.53 -27.33
N ASP A 251 13.93 -19.53 -26.94
CA ASP A 251 15.35 -19.37 -26.64
C ASP A 251 16.08 -18.71 -27.83
N ALA A 252 17.03 -17.84 -27.48
CA ALA A 252 17.93 -17.07 -28.34
C ALA A 252 17.39 -15.75 -28.92
N PHE A 253 17.59 -14.65 -28.18
CA PHE A 253 18.06 -13.41 -28.79
C PHE A 253 18.95 -12.61 -27.83
N GLN A 254 20.18 -12.32 -28.27
CA GLN A 254 21.12 -11.43 -27.60
C GLN A 254 20.57 -10.00 -27.63
N LEU A 255 20.62 -9.33 -26.48
CA LEU A 255 20.32 -7.91 -26.36
C LEU A 255 21.33 -7.10 -27.19
N THR A 256 20.89 -6.48 -28.29
CA THR A 256 21.62 -5.37 -28.89
C THR A 256 21.13 -4.06 -28.28
N ALA A 257 22.07 -3.26 -27.77
CA ALA A 257 21.82 -1.92 -27.24
C ALA A 257 21.24 -1.01 -28.34
N GLY A 258 19.92 -0.78 -28.30
CA GLY A 258 19.27 0.10 -29.29
C GLY A 258 17.75 0.21 -29.13
N ASP A 259 17.07 -0.85 -28.68
CA ASP A 259 15.60 -0.84 -28.62
C ASP A 259 15.06 -0.31 -27.28
N PHE A 260 15.16 1.00 -27.07
CA PHE A 260 14.31 1.72 -26.12
C PHE A 260 12.87 1.80 -26.66
N ASN A 261 12.22 0.65 -26.85
CA ASN A 261 10.87 0.58 -27.41
C ASN A 261 9.80 0.67 -26.31
N PHE A 262 9.12 1.82 -26.33
CA PHE A 262 7.84 2.19 -25.73
C PHE A 262 6.98 1.06 -25.09
N ASN A 263 6.80 1.08 -23.75
CA ASN A 263 6.00 0.12 -22.97
C ASN A 263 4.50 0.50 -22.92
N ALA A 264 3.73 0.24 -23.99
CA ALA A 264 2.31 0.60 -24.08
C ALA A 264 1.45 0.07 -22.90
N VAL A 265 1.63 -1.20 -22.48
CA VAL A 265 0.87 -1.79 -21.36
C VAL A 265 1.16 -1.11 -20.01
N GLU A 266 2.39 -0.65 -19.81
CA GLU A 266 2.74 0.09 -18.58
C GLU A 266 2.21 1.51 -18.63
N THR A 267 2.28 2.16 -19.79
CA THR A 267 1.71 3.49 -19.99
C THR A 267 0.21 3.47 -19.81
N MET A 268 -0.50 2.45 -20.33
CA MET A 268 -1.94 2.24 -20.07
C MET A 268 -2.22 1.91 -18.60
N GLY A 269 -1.37 1.11 -17.95
CA GLY A 269 -1.45 0.83 -16.53
C GLY A 269 -1.16 2.04 -15.62
N LYS A 270 -0.36 3.01 -16.08
CA LYS A 270 -0.07 4.27 -15.38
C LYS A 270 -1.16 5.31 -15.66
N GLN A 271 -1.56 5.52 -16.92
CA GLN A 271 -2.62 6.45 -17.32
C GLN A 271 -4.03 6.02 -16.92
N SER A 272 -4.27 4.74 -16.61
CA SER A 272 -5.51 4.34 -15.92
C SER A 272 -5.57 4.82 -14.47
N ASN A 273 -4.44 5.19 -13.86
CA ASN A 273 -4.36 5.67 -12.48
C ASN A 273 -4.15 7.20 -12.37
N ASP A 274 -3.63 7.87 -13.40
CA ASP A 274 -3.47 9.33 -13.47
C ASP A 274 -4.41 9.95 -14.52
N LYS A 275 -4.62 11.28 -14.50
CA LYS A 275 -5.57 11.99 -15.39
C LYS A 275 -5.42 11.60 -16.87
N TYR A 276 -6.56 11.37 -17.52
CA TYR A 276 -6.70 11.11 -18.95
C TYR A 276 -6.23 12.34 -19.76
N LEU A 277 -5.15 12.20 -20.54
CA LEU A 277 -4.76 13.17 -21.57
C LEU A 277 -5.26 12.65 -22.94
N PRO A 278 -6.32 13.23 -23.54
CA PRO A 278 -7.01 12.62 -24.70
C PRO A 278 -6.23 12.65 -26.02
N GLY A 279 -5.12 13.39 -26.13
CA GLY A 279 -4.54 13.77 -27.44
C GLY A 279 -3.46 12.86 -28.02
N ILE A 280 -2.92 11.90 -27.26
CA ILE A 280 -1.76 11.10 -27.72
C ILE A 280 -2.19 9.82 -28.44
N PHE A 281 -3.39 9.29 -28.19
CA PHE A 281 -3.78 7.95 -28.65
C PHE A 281 -4.26 7.86 -30.11
N GLU A 282 -4.88 8.90 -30.67
CA GLU A 282 -5.47 8.83 -32.03
C GLU A 282 -4.43 8.74 -33.16
N ASN A 283 -3.21 9.25 -32.95
CA ASN A 283 -2.15 9.19 -33.97
C ASN A 283 -1.31 7.92 -33.93
N PHE A 284 -1.40 7.09 -32.88
CA PHE A 284 -0.50 5.93 -32.69
C PHE A 284 -1.03 4.60 -33.23
N PHE A 285 -2.35 4.45 -33.43
CA PHE A 285 -2.94 3.22 -33.97
C PHE A 285 -2.71 2.99 -35.47
N LYS A 286 -2.01 3.90 -36.17
CA LYS A 286 -1.78 3.78 -37.61
C LYS A 286 -0.56 2.93 -38.01
N CYS A 287 0.34 2.52 -37.11
CA CYS A 287 1.63 1.92 -37.51
C CYS A 287 2.12 0.65 -36.81
N ALA A 288 1.40 0.01 -35.88
CA ALA A 288 1.90 -1.21 -35.22
C ALA A 288 1.20 -2.48 -35.72
N ALA A 289 1.98 -3.41 -36.28
CA ALA A 289 1.52 -4.78 -36.56
C ALA A 289 1.10 -5.46 -35.25
N VAL A 290 -0.15 -5.94 -35.22
CA VAL A 290 -0.78 -6.50 -34.02
C VAL A 290 -0.20 -7.88 -33.73
N SER A 291 0.67 -7.98 -32.73
CA SER A 291 0.95 -9.26 -32.05
C SER A 291 -0.35 -9.76 -31.44
N THR A 292 -0.78 -10.96 -31.80
CA THR A 292 -2.00 -11.61 -31.30
C THR A 292 -1.86 -12.18 -29.88
N THR A 293 -0.65 -12.14 -29.30
CA THR A 293 -0.41 -12.60 -27.93
C THR A 293 -0.42 -11.43 -26.95
N PRO A 294 -1.17 -11.54 -25.84
CA PRO A 294 -1.22 -10.46 -24.86
C PRO A 294 0.12 -10.27 -24.17
N GLU A 295 0.63 -9.03 -24.20
CA GLU A 295 1.86 -8.64 -23.51
C GLU A 295 1.67 -8.70 -21.98
N ILE A 296 2.60 -9.35 -21.29
CA ILE A 296 2.67 -9.45 -19.84
C ILE A 296 3.42 -8.23 -19.28
N SER A 297 2.85 -7.59 -18.26
CA SER A 297 3.47 -6.42 -17.63
C SER A 297 4.67 -6.77 -16.74
N SER A 298 5.55 -5.80 -16.49
CA SER A 298 6.67 -5.94 -15.53
C SER A 298 6.21 -6.37 -14.15
N PHE A 299 5.11 -5.80 -13.64
CA PHE A 299 4.60 -6.14 -12.31
C PHE A 299 4.04 -7.56 -12.25
N GLN A 300 3.40 -8.05 -13.32
CA GLN A 300 2.97 -9.44 -13.44
C GLN A 300 4.16 -10.41 -13.53
N SER A 301 5.19 -10.03 -14.28
CA SER A 301 6.42 -10.82 -14.40
C SER A 301 7.12 -10.98 -13.05
N LEU A 302 7.26 -9.89 -12.30
CA LEU A 302 7.82 -9.89 -10.94
C LEU A 302 6.95 -10.67 -9.95
N SER A 303 5.63 -10.53 -10.03
CA SER A 303 4.68 -11.27 -9.19
C SER A 303 4.73 -12.78 -9.47
N ALA A 304 4.87 -13.18 -10.74
CA ALA A 304 5.02 -14.56 -11.15
C ALA A 304 6.33 -15.17 -10.63
N LEU A 305 7.45 -14.44 -10.76
CA LEU A 305 8.75 -14.85 -10.21
C LEU A 305 8.65 -15.12 -8.70
N LEU A 306 8.04 -14.18 -7.96
CA LEU A 306 7.86 -14.29 -6.53
C LEU A 306 6.94 -15.46 -6.13
N TRP A 307 5.81 -15.64 -6.84
CA TRP A 307 4.88 -16.74 -6.58
C TRP A 307 5.55 -18.10 -6.76
N ARG A 308 6.33 -18.27 -7.82
CA ARG A 308 7.12 -19.48 -8.09
C ARG A 308 8.13 -19.74 -6.98
N ALA A 309 8.93 -18.74 -6.63
CA ALA A 309 10.00 -18.87 -5.65
C ALA A 309 9.46 -19.24 -4.26
N VAL A 310 8.40 -18.57 -3.80
CA VAL A 310 7.76 -18.90 -2.51
C VAL A 310 7.11 -20.28 -2.54
N THR A 311 6.48 -20.67 -3.66
CA THR A 311 5.88 -22.01 -3.80
C THR A 311 6.94 -23.10 -3.72
N ARG A 312 8.10 -22.93 -4.37
CA ARG A 312 9.25 -23.84 -4.25
C ARG A 312 9.77 -23.90 -2.81
N ALA A 313 9.97 -22.73 -2.19
CA ALA A 313 10.48 -22.62 -0.82
C ALA A 313 9.59 -23.33 0.21
N ARG A 314 8.26 -23.30 0.02
CA ARG A 314 7.29 -23.99 0.88
C ARG A 314 7.25 -25.51 0.72
N LYS A 315 7.87 -26.07 -0.34
CA LYS A 315 7.94 -27.52 -0.60
C LYS A 315 6.57 -28.24 -0.50
N LEU A 316 5.53 -27.61 -1.02
CA LEU A 316 4.16 -28.12 -0.96
C LEU A 316 4.01 -29.39 -1.81
N PRO A 317 3.09 -30.31 -1.45
CA PRO A 317 2.71 -31.42 -2.34
C PRO A 317 2.27 -30.89 -3.70
N ALA A 318 2.65 -31.54 -4.80
CA ALA A 318 2.35 -31.07 -6.16
C ALA A 318 0.84 -30.84 -6.41
N THR A 319 -0.02 -31.61 -5.75
CA THR A 319 -1.49 -31.50 -5.84
C THR A 319 -2.10 -30.39 -4.98
N LYS A 320 -1.33 -29.78 -4.08
CA LYS A 320 -1.81 -28.70 -3.21
C LYS A 320 -2.12 -27.46 -4.04
N THR A 321 -3.34 -26.94 -3.96
CA THR A 321 -3.68 -25.64 -4.54
C THR A 321 -2.92 -24.53 -3.82
N THR A 322 -2.33 -23.65 -4.60
CA THR A 322 -1.71 -22.40 -4.18
C THR A 322 -2.56 -21.22 -4.64
N THR A 323 -2.56 -20.14 -3.87
CA THR A 323 -3.36 -18.95 -4.17
C THR A 323 -2.48 -17.70 -4.15
N PHE A 324 -2.45 -16.95 -5.25
CA PHE A 324 -1.83 -15.63 -5.31
C PHE A 324 -2.91 -14.55 -5.39
N ARG A 325 -3.03 -13.73 -4.34
CA ARG A 325 -4.04 -12.66 -4.25
C ARG A 325 -3.42 -11.32 -4.61
N MET A 326 -4.03 -10.59 -5.54
CA MET A 326 -3.66 -9.22 -5.87
C MET A 326 -4.75 -8.25 -5.40
N ALA A 327 -4.36 -7.20 -4.69
CA ALA A 327 -5.25 -6.06 -4.44
C ALA A 327 -5.35 -5.19 -5.71
N VAL A 328 -6.57 -4.85 -6.11
CA VAL A 328 -6.84 -4.10 -7.34
C VAL A 328 -7.68 -2.87 -7.05
N ASN A 329 -7.24 -1.73 -7.59
CA ASN A 329 -7.96 -0.46 -7.53
C ASN A 329 -9.16 -0.51 -8.50
N CYS A 330 -10.37 -0.38 -7.97
CA CYS A 330 -11.62 -0.45 -8.71
C CYS A 330 -12.03 0.90 -9.32
N ARG A 331 -11.43 2.03 -8.90
CA ARG A 331 -11.85 3.40 -9.32
C ARG A 331 -11.93 3.55 -10.85
N HIS A 332 -10.93 3.04 -11.57
CA HIS A 332 -10.83 3.13 -13.03
C HIS A 332 -11.49 1.95 -13.77
N ARG A 333 -11.94 0.92 -13.04
CA ARG A 333 -12.55 -0.29 -13.60
C ARG A 333 -14.07 -0.20 -13.68
N LEU A 334 -14.66 0.62 -12.83
CA LEU A 334 -16.09 0.88 -12.84
C LEU A 334 -16.49 1.74 -14.05
N ASN A 335 -17.71 1.53 -14.54
CA ASN A 335 -18.37 2.37 -15.53
C ASN A 335 -19.74 2.85 -14.97
N PRO A 336 -19.94 4.16 -14.74
CA PRO A 336 -18.96 5.25 -14.90
C PRO A 336 -17.77 5.10 -13.95
N LYS A 337 -16.62 5.67 -14.35
CA LYS A 337 -15.41 5.69 -13.52
C LYS A 337 -15.64 6.53 -12.26
N MET A 338 -15.06 6.10 -11.14
CA MET A 338 -15.03 6.91 -9.92
C MET A 338 -13.97 8.00 -10.04
N ASP A 339 -14.10 9.06 -9.23
CA ASP A 339 -13.05 10.06 -9.10
C ASP A 339 -11.73 9.38 -8.66
N PRO A 340 -10.59 9.66 -9.35
CA PRO A 340 -9.29 9.09 -8.97
C PRO A 340 -8.85 9.43 -7.53
N LEU A 341 -9.39 10.51 -6.97
CA LEU A 341 -9.14 10.99 -5.61
C LEU A 341 -10.29 10.68 -4.64
N TYR A 342 -11.21 9.77 -5.01
CA TYR A 342 -12.21 9.22 -4.08
C TYR A 342 -11.56 8.78 -2.77
N PHE A 343 -12.05 9.34 -1.66
CA PHE A 343 -11.55 9.10 -0.32
C PHE A 343 -12.33 7.97 0.36
N GLY A 344 -11.63 6.87 0.61
CA GLY A 344 -12.18 5.61 1.10
C GLY A 344 -11.46 4.43 0.46
N ASN A 345 -11.93 3.22 0.75
CA ASN A 345 -11.51 2.03 0.04
C ASN A 345 -12.30 1.90 -1.27
N ALA A 346 -11.60 1.71 -2.37
CA ALA A 346 -12.17 1.25 -3.63
C ALA A 346 -11.27 0.15 -4.20
N ILE A 347 -11.12 -0.91 -3.41
CA ILE A 347 -10.22 -2.03 -3.70
C ILE A 347 -10.95 -3.37 -3.58
N GLN A 348 -10.58 -4.33 -4.43
CA GLN A 348 -11.00 -5.72 -4.31
C GLN A 348 -9.79 -6.66 -4.39
N SER A 349 -9.93 -7.88 -3.87
CA SER A 349 -8.90 -8.91 -3.95
C SER A 349 -9.24 -9.90 -5.05
N ILE A 350 -8.31 -10.05 -6.00
CA ILE A 350 -8.40 -11.02 -7.09
C ILE A 350 -7.52 -12.21 -6.72
N PRO A 351 -8.09 -13.40 -6.46
CA PRO A 351 -7.31 -14.61 -6.31
C PRO A 351 -7.00 -15.26 -7.66
N THR A 352 -5.76 -15.69 -7.84
CA THR A 352 -5.31 -16.59 -8.90
C THR A 352 -4.96 -17.94 -8.27
N TYR A 353 -5.51 -19.03 -8.80
CA TYR A 353 -5.32 -20.38 -8.25
C TYR A 353 -4.54 -21.26 -9.23
N ALA A 354 -3.62 -22.06 -8.71
CA ALA A 354 -2.93 -23.10 -9.47
C ALA A 354 -2.40 -24.19 -8.54
N SER A 355 -2.17 -25.40 -9.05
CA SER A 355 -1.49 -26.45 -8.29
C SER A 355 -0.02 -26.07 -8.04
N ALA A 356 0.54 -26.45 -6.89
CA ALA A 356 1.95 -26.23 -6.60
C ALA A 356 2.85 -26.89 -7.66
N GLY A 357 2.42 -28.05 -8.19
CA GLY A 357 3.10 -28.74 -9.29
C GLY A 357 3.17 -27.89 -10.55
N ASP A 358 2.05 -27.32 -11.02
CA ASP A 358 2.03 -26.48 -12.21
C ASP A 358 2.88 -25.21 -12.02
N VAL A 359 2.76 -24.53 -10.88
CA VAL A 359 3.51 -23.31 -10.57
C VAL A 359 5.02 -23.55 -10.61
N THR A 360 5.47 -24.71 -10.13
CA THR A 360 6.91 -25.02 -10.00
C THR A 360 7.52 -25.72 -11.21
N SER A 361 6.73 -26.48 -11.99
CA SER A 361 7.23 -27.26 -13.12
C SER A 361 7.08 -26.57 -14.47
N ARG A 362 6.09 -25.69 -14.67
CA ARG A 362 5.92 -24.94 -15.92
C ARG A 362 6.90 -23.76 -15.98
N ASP A 363 6.98 -23.10 -17.13
CA ASP A 363 7.79 -21.90 -17.27
C ASP A 363 7.19 -20.68 -16.53
N ILE A 364 8.00 -19.64 -16.34
CA ILE A 364 7.58 -18.41 -15.65
C ILE A 364 6.49 -17.65 -16.40
N ARG A 365 6.47 -17.76 -17.73
CA ARG A 365 5.47 -17.12 -18.57
C ARG A 365 4.08 -17.66 -18.26
N TRP A 366 3.93 -18.97 -18.15
CA TRP A 366 2.67 -19.60 -17.79
C TRP A 366 2.11 -19.04 -16.47
N CYS A 367 2.97 -18.92 -15.44
CA CYS A 367 2.56 -18.33 -14.16
C CYS A 367 2.09 -16.88 -14.34
N ALA A 368 2.78 -16.10 -15.15
CA ALA A 368 2.42 -14.70 -15.41
C ALA A 368 1.14 -14.57 -16.26
N GLU A 369 0.87 -15.52 -17.16
CA GLU A 369 -0.37 -15.61 -17.93
C GLU A 369 -1.56 -15.87 -17.01
N GLN A 370 -1.45 -16.76 -16.01
CA GLN A 370 -2.52 -16.99 -15.02
C GLN A 370 -2.88 -15.72 -14.23
N LEU A 371 -1.86 -14.94 -13.83
CA LEU A 371 -2.07 -13.63 -13.20
C LEU A 371 -2.70 -12.63 -14.17
N ASN A 372 -2.29 -12.64 -15.45
CA ASN A 372 -2.81 -11.75 -16.48
C ASN A 372 -4.29 -12.00 -16.78
N GLU A 373 -4.67 -13.25 -16.94
CA GLU A 373 -6.06 -13.68 -17.15
C GLU A 373 -6.94 -13.24 -15.98
N SER A 374 -6.50 -13.49 -14.75
CA SER A 374 -7.24 -13.10 -13.54
C SER A 374 -7.44 -11.58 -13.44
N VAL A 375 -6.40 -10.79 -13.76
CA VAL A 375 -6.48 -9.31 -13.72
C VAL A 375 -7.35 -8.73 -14.84
N LYS A 376 -7.34 -9.35 -16.02
CA LYS A 376 -8.16 -8.93 -17.17
C LYS A 376 -9.63 -9.25 -16.99
N ALA A 377 -9.94 -10.43 -16.44
CA ALA A 377 -11.30 -10.86 -16.16
C ALA A 377 -12.01 -9.99 -15.11
N HIS A 378 -11.28 -9.14 -14.38
CA HIS A 378 -11.82 -8.29 -13.32
C HIS A 378 -12.26 -6.91 -13.83
N ASP A 379 -13.24 -6.88 -14.71
CA ASP A 379 -13.87 -5.69 -15.29
C ASP A 379 -14.99 -5.09 -14.41
N ASP A 380 -15.71 -4.08 -14.93
CA ASP A 380 -16.85 -3.43 -14.24
C ASP A 380 -17.90 -4.45 -13.78
N GLU A 381 -18.30 -5.37 -14.66
CA GLU A 381 -19.30 -6.39 -14.35
C GLU A 381 -18.83 -7.28 -13.20
N THR A 382 -17.56 -7.70 -13.23
CA THR A 382 -16.98 -8.51 -12.16
C THR A 382 -16.89 -7.74 -10.85
N VAL A 383 -16.48 -6.47 -10.86
CA VAL A 383 -16.46 -5.63 -9.66
C VAL A 383 -17.86 -5.54 -9.03
N ARG A 384 -18.89 -5.30 -9.85
CA ARG A 384 -20.30 -5.25 -9.42
C ARG A 384 -20.82 -6.59 -8.91
N ARG A 385 -20.42 -7.70 -9.53
CA ARG A 385 -20.75 -9.05 -9.06
C ARG A 385 -20.13 -9.33 -7.69
N PHE A 386 -18.90 -8.89 -7.44
CA PHE A 386 -18.27 -8.99 -6.12
C PHE A 386 -19.04 -8.19 -5.06
N ILE A 387 -19.50 -6.98 -5.41
CA ILE A 387 -20.36 -6.16 -4.53
C ILE A 387 -21.65 -6.92 -4.23
N CYS A 388 -22.38 -7.37 -5.25
CA CYS A 388 -23.63 -8.11 -5.08
C CYS A 388 -23.46 -9.40 -4.24
N ASN A 389 -22.35 -10.11 -4.42
CA ASN A 389 -22.05 -11.30 -3.62
C ASN A 389 -21.76 -10.94 -2.17
N TRP A 390 -21.05 -9.84 -1.92
CA TRP A 390 -20.82 -9.35 -0.57
C TRP A 390 -22.12 -8.87 0.09
N GLU A 391 -23.02 -8.23 -0.64
CA GLU A 391 -24.32 -7.78 -0.11
C GLU A 391 -25.22 -8.95 0.35
N LYS A 392 -25.10 -10.11 -0.30
CA LYS A 392 -25.82 -11.34 0.08
C LYS A 392 -25.26 -12.01 1.33
N ASP A 393 -23.97 -11.85 1.58
CA ASP A 393 -23.27 -12.42 2.74
C ASP A 393 -22.20 -11.44 3.26
N PRO A 394 -22.62 -10.32 3.91
CA PRO A 394 -21.70 -9.31 4.39
C PRO A 394 -20.73 -9.87 5.42
N ARG A 395 -19.43 -9.78 5.13
CA ARG A 395 -18.38 -10.28 6.02
C ARG A 395 -17.11 -9.42 6.03
N CYS A 396 -16.37 -9.55 7.12
CA CYS A 396 -15.02 -9.03 7.27
C CYS A 396 -14.04 -9.73 6.31
N PHE A 397 -12.93 -9.06 5.98
CA PHE A 397 -11.95 -9.57 5.04
C PHE A 397 -11.06 -10.64 5.70
N PRO A 398 -10.99 -11.87 5.18
CA PRO A 398 -10.13 -12.92 5.73
C PRO A 398 -8.67 -12.69 5.28
N LEU A 399 -7.88 -11.98 6.10
CA LEU A 399 -6.42 -11.88 5.94
C LEU A 399 -5.70 -13.12 6.46
N GLY A 400 -4.51 -13.40 5.93
CA GLY A 400 -3.67 -14.50 6.41
C GLY A 400 -3.36 -15.56 5.36
N ASN A 401 -2.67 -16.59 5.82
CA ASN A 401 -2.31 -17.78 5.06
C ASN A 401 -2.85 -19.05 5.75
N PHE A 402 -4.17 -19.12 5.90
CA PHE A 402 -4.85 -20.17 6.67
C PHE A 402 -4.63 -21.59 6.13
N ASP A 403 -4.34 -21.73 4.84
CA ASP A 403 -4.14 -23.01 4.18
C ASP A 403 -2.66 -23.37 3.93
N GLY A 404 -1.74 -22.51 4.38
CA GLY A 404 -0.29 -22.65 4.20
C GLY A 404 0.20 -22.38 2.76
N ALA A 405 -0.69 -22.11 1.80
CA ALA A 405 -0.37 -22.04 0.37
C ALA A 405 -0.80 -20.72 -0.29
N SER A 406 -1.25 -19.76 0.49
CA SER A 406 -1.71 -18.45 0.04
C SER A 406 -0.63 -17.37 0.16
N MET A 407 -0.66 -16.40 -0.75
CA MET A 407 0.13 -15.18 -0.74
C MET A 407 -0.75 -13.99 -1.09
N THR A 408 -0.47 -12.82 -0.51
CA THR A 408 -1.22 -11.59 -0.77
C THR A 408 -0.30 -10.44 -1.12
N MET A 409 -0.32 -10.05 -2.40
CA MET A 409 0.31 -8.84 -2.93
C MET A 409 -0.60 -7.64 -2.68
N GLY A 410 -0.18 -6.79 -1.74
CA GLY A 410 -0.77 -5.47 -1.51
C GLY A 410 0.16 -4.34 -1.94
N SER A 411 -0.32 -3.11 -1.80
CA SER A 411 0.39 -1.90 -2.25
C SER A 411 0.61 -1.90 -3.77
N SER A 412 1.29 -0.87 -4.28
CA SER A 412 1.62 -0.74 -5.69
C SER A 412 2.88 0.11 -5.86
N PRO A 413 3.80 -0.26 -6.77
CA PRO A 413 4.95 0.58 -7.10
C PRO A 413 4.55 1.87 -7.83
N ARG A 414 3.26 2.04 -8.18
CA ARG A 414 2.74 3.27 -8.78
C ARG A 414 2.31 4.32 -7.76
N PHE A 415 2.29 3.98 -6.46
CA PHE A 415 1.96 4.97 -5.44
C PHE A 415 3.09 6.02 -5.32
N PRO A 416 2.75 7.30 -5.14
CA PRO A 416 3.71 8.41 -5.09
C PRO A 416 4.43 8.49 -3.73
N MET A 417 5.06 7.40 -3.29
CA MET A 417 5.58 7.26 -1.92
C MET A 417 6.83 8.08 -1.60
N TYR A 418 7.51 8.60 -2.62
CA TYR A 418 8.71 9.44 -2.49
C TYR A 418 8.48 10.90 -2.95
N ASP A 419 7.21 11.29 -3.15
CA ASP A 419 6.81 12.66 -3.51
C ASP A 419 6.57 13.54 -2.27
N ASN A 420 6.59 12.93 -1.08
CA ASN A 420 6.41 13.55 0.24
C ASN A 420 7.67 14.29 0.73
N ASP A 421 8.05 15.32 -0.02
CA ASP A 421 9.04 16.30 0.41
C ASP A 421 8.38 17.35 1.33
N PHE A 422 8.72 17.28 2.62
CA PHE A 422 8.23 18.18 3.67
C PHE A 422 8.93 19.57 3.66
N GLY A 423 9.87 19.79 2.74
CA GLY A 423 10.65 21.03 2.60
C GLY A 423 12.15 20.85 2.88
N TRP A 424 12.58 19.65 3.24
CA TRP A 424 14.00 19.30 3.46
C TRP A 424 14.46 18.13 2.59
N GLY A 425 13.77 17.86 1.49
CA GLY A 425 14.14 16.86 0.51
C GLY A 425 13.30 15.58 0.58
N ARG A 426 13.51 14.73 -0.42
CA ARG A 426 12.80 13.45 -0.59
C ARG A 426 13.26 12.42 0.46
N PRO A 427 12.40 11.44 0.81
CA PRO A 427 12.80 10.37 1.72
C PRO A 427 14.01 9.56 1.21
N LEU A 428 14.76 9.02 2.16
CA LEU A 428 15.77 7.99 1.94
C LEU A 428 15.14 6.61 1.74
N ALA A 429 14.04 6.33 2.45
CA ALA A 429 13.37 5.03 2.37
C ALA A 429 11.93 5.14 2.84
N VAL A 430 11.08 4.27 2.30
CA VAL A 430 9.74 3.98 2.82
C VAL A 430 9.81 2.72 3.67
N ARG A 431 9.15 2.73 4.81
CA ARG A 431 9.04 1.57 5.72
C ARG A 431 7.60 1.39 6.18
N SER A 432 7.31 0.19 6.69
CA SER A 432 6.03 -0.12 7.28
C SER A 432 6.19 -0.74 8.66
N GLY A 433 5.16 -0.58 9.50
CA GLY A 433 5.16 -1.09 10.87
C GLY A 433 4.67 -2.54 10.97
N GLY A 434 4.35 -2.98 12.19
CA GLY A 434 3.89 -4.35 12.50
C GLY A 434 2.47 -4.69 12.00
N ALA A 435 1.72 -3.72 11.48
CA ALA A 435 0.35 -3.91 11.02
C ALA A 435 0.21 -4.91 9.85
N ASN A 436 -0.80 -5.79 9.92
CA ASN A 436 -1.17 -6.74 8.87
C ASN A 436 -0.01 -7.63 8.37
N LYS A 437 0.95 -7.97 9.25
CA LYS A 437 2.08 -8.85 8.96
C LYS A 437 1.70 -10.30 9.26
N PHE A 438 1.72 -11.15 8.24
CA PHE A 438 1.45 -12.59 8.29
C PHE A 438 2.29 -13.32 7.23
N ASP A 439 2.46 -14.64 7.35
CA ASP A 439 3.21 -15.42 6.35
C ASP A 439 2.58 -15.28 4.95
N GLY A 440 3.37 -14.87 3.96
CA GLY A 440 2.89 -14.64 2.59
C GLY A 440 2.28 -13.26 2.38
N LYS A 441 2.47 -12.30 3.30
CA LYS A 441 2.17 -10.89 3.05
C LYS A 441 3.30 -10.24 2.25
N ILE A 442 2.93 -9.56 1.16
CA ILE A 442 3.85 -8.79 0.33
C ILE A 442 3.34 -7.36 0.15
N SER A 443 4.25 -6.38 0.22
CA SER A 443 4.00 -4.99 -0.18
C SER A 443 4.96 -4.58 -1.29
N ALA A 444 4.45 -4.09 -2.41
CA ALA A 444 5.27 -3.48 -3.45
C ALA A 444 5.42 -1.96 -3.24
N PHE A 445 6.64 -1.46 -3.35
CA PHE A 445 7.00 -0.04 -3.30
C PHE A 445 7.75 0.36 -4.58
N PRO A 446 7.64 1.62 -5.04
CA PRO A 446 8.61 2.12 -6.01
C PRO A 446 10.01 2.11 -5.39
N GLY A 447 11.06 1.84 -6.19
CA GLY A 447 12.41 2.14 -5.73
C GLY A 447 12.62 3.65 -5.61
N ARG A 448 13.48 4.08 -4.68
CA ARG A 448 13.71 5.49 -4.34
C ARG A 448 14.09 6.36 -5.55
N GLU A 449 15.02 5.86 -6.36
CA GLU A 449 15.54 6.54 -7.55
C GLU A 449 14.49 6.66 -8.66
N GLY A 450 13.36 5.95 -8.52
CA GLY A 450 12.27 5.94 -9.49
C GLY A 450 12.60 5.11 -10.72
N ASN A 451 12.10 5.56 -11.88
CA ASN A 451 12.41 5.00 -13.20
C ASN A 451 12.06 3.51 -13.41
N GLY A 452 11.15 2.95 -12.61
CA GLY A 452 10.66 1.58 -12.80
C GLY A 452 11.38 0.53 -11.97
N SER A 453 12.30 0.92 -11.08
CA SER A 453 12.77 0.05 -10.00
C SER A 453 11.64 -0.24 -9.00
N VAL A 454 11.68 -1.42 -8.37
CA VAL A 454 10.65 -1.88 -7.43
C VAL A 454 11.30 -2.52 -6.22
N ASP A 455 10.83 -2.17 -5.03
CA ASP A 455 11.15 -2.86 -3.79
C ASP A 455 9.97 -3.75 -3.38
N LEU A 456 10.23 -5.02 -3.09
CA LEU A 456 9.25 -5.95 -2.53
C LEU A 456 9.57 -6.20 -1.06
N GLU A 457 8.74 -5.67 -0.17
CA GLU A 457 8.75 -6.04 1.24
C GLU A 457 7.99 -7.36 1.40
N VAL A 458 8.75 -8.42 1.68
CA VAL A 458 8.28 -9.80 1.75
C VAL A 458 8.31 -10.28 3.19
N VAL A 459 7.17 -10.78 3.67
CA VAL A 459 7.00 -11.32 5.02
C VAL A 459 6.66 -12.80 4.90
N LEU A 460 7.52 -13.65 5.44
CA LEU A 460 7.39 -15.11 5.34
C LEU A 460 7.78 -15.79 6.65
N ALA A 461 7.32 -17.02 6.84
CA ALA A 461 7.87 -17.91 7.85
C ALA A 461 9.39 -18.09 7.66
N PRO A 462 10.19 -18.26 8.74
CA PRO A 462 11.65 -18.27 8.67
C PRO A 462 12.23 -19.27 7.66
N GLU A 463 11.68 -20.49 7.61
CA GLU A 463 12.14 -21.53 6.68
C GLU A 463 11.86 -21.16 5.22
N THR A 464 10.66 -20.61 4.94
CA THR A 464 10.28 -20.15 3.61
C THR A 464 11.14 -18.96 3.17
N MET A 465 11.44 -18.03 4.08
CA MET A 465 12.37 -16.91 3.79
C MET A 465 13.76 -17.45 3.42
N ALA A 466 14.34 -18.34 4.24
CA ALA A 466 15.65 -18.93 3.92
C ALA A 466 15.65 -19.66 2.57
N GLY A 467 14.52 -20.31 2.22
CA GLY A 467 14.33 -20.96 0.93
C GLY A 467 14.37 -20.00 -0.26
N ILE A 468 13.67 -18.87 -0.20
CA ILE A 468 13.70 -17.87 -1.29
C ILE A 468 15.05 -17.14 -1.38
N GLU A 469 15.72 -16.91 -0.25
CA GLU A 469 17.06 -16.32 -0.21
C GLU A 469 18.14 -17.20 -0.85
N SER A 470 17.85 -18.50 -0.96
CA SER A 470 18.71 -19.49 -1.63
C SER A 470 18.21 -19.84 -3.04
N ASP A 471 17.10 -19.26 -3.50
CA ASP A 471 16.51 -19.58 -4.81
C ASP A 471 17.24 -18.83 -5.92
N HIS A 472 18.04 -19.55 -6.72
CA HIS A 472 18.84 -18.95 -7.78
C HIS A 472 18.00 -18.27 -8.88
N GLU A 473 16.80 -18.79 -9.19
CA GLU A 473 15.94 -18.16 -10.21
C GLU A 473 15.45 -16.79 -9.74
N PHE A 474 15.10 -16.67 -8.46
CA PHE A 474 14.66 -15.43 -7.85
C PHE A 474 15.81 -14.45 -7.62
N MET A 475 16.88 -14.91 -6.95
CA MET A 475 17.97 -14.06 -6.50
C MET A 475 18.82 -13.48 -7.65
N GLN A 476 18.82 -14.08 -8.84
CA GLN A 476 19.52 -13.50 -10.00
C GLN A 476 18.98 -12.12 -10.41
N TYR A 477 17.71 -11.82 -10.10
CA TYR A 477 17.07 -10.53 -10.42
C TYR A 477 17.09 -9.54 -9.26
N VAL A 478 17.53 -9.97 -8.07
CA VAL A 478 17.62 -9.11 -6.89
C VAL A 478 18.90 -8.28 -6.95
N THR A 479 18.75 -6.97 -6.84
CA THR A 479 19.89 -6.05 -6.70
C THR A 479 20.48 -6.21 -5.30
N VAL A 480 21.78 -6.51 -5.24
CA VAL A 480 22.56 -6.65 -4.00
C VAL A 480 23.13 -5.31 -3.56
#